data_AF-A0A1I2T139-F1
#
_entry.id   AF-A0A1I2T139-F1
#
_cell.length_a   1.000
_cell.length_b   1.000
_cell.length_c   1.000
_cell.angle_alpha   90.00
_cell.angle_beta   90.00
_cell.angle_gamma   90.00
#
_symmetry.space_group_name_H-M   'P 1'
#
loop_
_entity.id
_entity.type
_entity.pdbx_description
1 polymer ?
#
loop_
_entity_poly.entity_id
_entity_poly.type
_entity_poly.pdbx_seq_one_letter_code
_entity_poly.pdbx_strand_id
1 'polypeptide(L)'
;LTNLLSESSKGRYGKETAITFRDAARNSIGSNMPAKSLELKHTIKLIQEISCEIDEIENEIKIIMDKINSPILSIPGINYRMGAMIIAEIGDFNRFDFSIKYSTTILVVAGYA
;
A
#
# COMPACT_ATOMS: atom_id res chain seq x y z
N LEU A 1 16.34 -7.80 23.19
CA LEU A 1 14.99 -7.95 22.60
C LEU A 1 14.10 -6.75 22.89
N THR A 2 13.93 -6.33 24.15
CA THR A 2 13.11 -5.15 24.52
C THR A 2 13.43 -3.89 23.73
N ASN A 3 14.69 -3.46 23.69
CA ASN A 3 15.08 -2.24 22.96
C ASN A 3 14.80 -2.35 21.47
N LEU A 4 15.15 -3.49 20.84
CA LEU A 4 14.89 -3.76 19.43
C LEU A 4 13.40 -3.69 19.08
N LEU A 5 12.54 -4.33 19.89
CA LEU A 5 11.09 -4.30 19.67
C LEU A 5 10.53 -2.89 19.88
N SER A 6 11.01 -2.17 20.89
CA SER A 6 10.60 -0.78 21.14
C SER A 6 10.97 0.11 19.96
N GLU A 7 12.21 0.06 19.47
CA GLU A 7 12.67 0.85 18.33
C GLU A 7 11.89 0.51 17.05
N SER A 8 11.83 -0.78 16.71
CA SER A 8 11.19 -1.25 15.47
C SER A 8 9.69 -1.01 15.44
N SER A 9 9.04 -1.00 16.62
CA SER A 9 7.60 -0.77 16.74
C SER A 9 7.22 0.71 16.96
N LYS A 10 8.20 1.62 17.02
CA LYS A 10 8.01 3.04 17.38
C LYS A 10 7.40 3.22 18.78
N GLY A 11 7.94 2.50 19.75
CA GLY A 11 7.58 2.58 21.18
C GLY A 11 6.36 1.76 21.60
N ARG A 12 5.73 1.01 20.68
CA ARG A 12 4.50 0.25 20.97
C ARG A 12 4.76 -1.03 21.79
N TYR A 13 5.90 -1.66 21.60
CA TYR A 13 6.24 -2.93 22.24
C TYR A 13 7.37 -2.75 23.25
N GLY A 14 7.02 -2.90 24.53
CA GLY A 14 7.92 -2.76 25.67
C GLY A 14 8.45 -4.08 26.21
N LYS A 15 8.87 -4.05 27.48
CA LYS A 15 9.50 -5.19 28.17
C LYS A 15 8.58 -6.41 28.24
N GLU A 16 7.30 -6.23 28.54
CA GLU A 16 6.36 -7.33 28.67
C GLU A 16 6.19 -8.09 27.36
N THR A 17 6.00 -7.38 26.23
CA THR A 17 5.91 -8.01 24.90
C THR A 17 7.18 -8.81 24.55
N ALA A 18 8.35 -8.28 24.92
CA ALA A 18 9.62 -8.99 24.71
C ALA A 18 9.71 -10.28 25.54
N ILE A 19 9.18 -10.29 26.77
CA ILE A 19 9.09 -11.48 27.61
C ILE A 19 8.14 -12.50 26.95
N THR A 20 6.95 -12.06 26.53
CA THR A 20 5.96 -12.93 25.86
C THR A 20 6.55 -13.61 24.62
N PHE A 21 7.27 -12.86 23.76
CA PHE A 21 7.92 -13.43 22.58
C PHE A 21 9.00 -14.45 22.93
N ARG A 22 9.81 -14.15 23.95
CA ARG A 22 10.86 -15.07 24.40
C ARG A 22 10.26 -16.36 24.94
N ASP A 23 9.20 -16.27 25.73
CA ASP A 23 8.58 -17.43 26.36
C ASP A 23 7.82 -18.27 25.32
N ALA A 24 7.15 -17.63 24.35
CA ALA A 24 6.56 -18.32 23.19
C ALA A 24 7.62 -19.02 22.33
N ALA A 25 8.78 -18.37 22.09
CA ALA A 25 9.88 -18.98 21.34
C ALA A 25 10.49 -20.18 22.08
N ARG A 26 10.62 -20.10 23.41
CA ARG A 26 11.13 -21.22 24.24
C ARG A 26 10.20 -22.42 24.21
N ASN A 27 8.89 -22.19 24.20
CA ASN A 27 7.88 -23.25 24.18
C ASN A 27 7.46 -23.67 22.76
N SER A 28 8.12 -23.12 21.73
CA SER A 28 7.83 -23.43 20.33
C SER A 28 8.28 -24.85 19.97
N ILE A 29 7.49 -25.52 19.13
CA ILE A 29 7.83 -26.82 18.52
C ILE A 29 8.53 -26.68 17.16
N GLY A 30 8.97 -25.46 16.80
CA GLY A 30 9.63 -25.18 15.53
C GLY A 30 11.03 -25.80 15.43
N SER A 31 11.43 -26.18 14.22
CA SER A 31 12.74 -26.77 13.91
C SER A 31 13.63 -25.81 13.11
N ASN A 32 14.95 -25.85 13.33
CA ASN A 32 15.90 -25.09 12.52
C ASN A 32 16.00 -25.69 11.09
N MET A 33 15.48 -24.96 10.10
CA MET A 33 15.54 -25.34 8.69
C MET A 33 16.19 -24.22 7.88
N PRO A 34 17.52 -24.29 7.63
CA PRO A 34 18.25 -23.22 6.95
C PRO A 34 17.69 -22.85 5.58
N ALA A 35 17.25 -23.84 4.79
CA ALA A 35 16.67 -23.62 3.47
C ALA A 35 15.40 -22.75 3.51
N LYS A 36 14.47 -23.05 4.43
CA LYS A 36 13.24 -22.25 4.62
C LYS A 36 13.54 -20.86 5.15
N SER A 37 14.55 -20.71 6.00
CA SER A 37 14.97 -19.39 6.48
C SER A 37 15.53 -18.53 5.35
N LEU A 38 16.30 -19.12 4.43
CA LEU A 38 16.81 -18.43 3.24
C LEU A 38 15.67 -18.03 2.29
N GLU A 39 14.74 -18.96 2.02
CA GLU A 39 13.55 -18.70 1.21
C GLU A 39 12.75 -17.52 1.77
N LEU A 40 12.43 -17.54 3.06
CA LEU A 40 11.69 -16.45 3.72
C LEU A 40 12.43 -15.11 3.62
N LYS A 41 13.75 -15.09 3.80
CA LYS A 41 14.55 -13.87 3.65
C LYS A 41 14.47 -13.32 2.22
N HIS A 42 14.53 -14.18 1.21
CA HIS A 42 14.37 -13.77 -0.18
C HIS A 42 12.96 -13.25 -0.46
N THR A 43 11.91 -13.91 0.04
CA THR A 43 10.53 -13.42 -0.10
C THR A 43 10.34 -12.05 0.53
N ILE A 44 10.91 -11.79 1.72
CA ILE A 44 10.84 -10.46 2.35
C ILE A 44 11.53 -9.41 1.47
N LYS A 45 12.70 -9.73 0.89
CA LYS A 45 13.41 -8.83 -0.03
C LYS A 45 12.58 -8.51 -1.27
N LEU A 46 11.95 -9.52 -1.87
CA LEU A 46 11.06 -9.35 -3.02
C LEU A 46 9.87 -8.43 -2.67
N ILE A 47 9.25 -8.60 -1.50
CA ILE A 47 8.16 -7.71 -1.05
C ILE A 47 8.64 -6.25 -0.96
N GLN A 48 9.85 -6.03 -0.45
CA GLN A 48 10.44 -4.69 -0.34
C GLN A 48 10.76 -4.09 -1.71
N GLU A 49 11.32 -4.88 -2.64
CA GLU A 49 11.60 -4.46 -4.02
C GLU A 49 10.32 -4.05 -4.75
N ILE A 50 9.29 -4.88 -4.70
CA ILE A 50 7.97 -4.57 -5.30
C ILE A 50 7.35 -3.31 -4.67
N SER A 51 7.52 -3.11 -3.36
CA SER A 51 7.01 -1.90 -2.70
C SER A 51 7.70 -0.64 -3.23
N CYS A 52 9.02 -0.67 -3.44
CA CYS A 52 9.75 0.43 -4.05
C CYS A 52 9.30 0.68 -5.50
N GLU A 53 9.11 -0.38 -6.29
CA GLU A 53 8.61 -0.24 -7.67
C GLU A 53 7.21 0.39 -7.72
N ILE A 54 6.32 0.03 -6.77
CA ILE A 54 5.01 0.66 -6.63
C ILE A 54 5.16 2.16 -6.34
N ASP A 55 6.02 2.55 -5.40
CA ASP A 55 6.24 3.95 -5.04
C ASP A 55 6.78 4.77 -6.23
N GLU A 56 7.70 4.18 -7.02
CA GLU A 56 8.23 4.80 -8.24
C GLU A 56 7.13 5.02 -9.29
N ILE A 57 6.28 4.01 -9.53
CA ILE A 57 5.16 4.10 -10.48
C ILE A 57 4.14 5.14 -10.00
N GLU A 58 3.81 5.17 -8.70
CA GLU A 58 2.88 6.17 -8.15
C GLU A 58 3.41 7.60 -8.29
N ASN A 59 4.73 7.80 -8.18
CA ASN A 59 5.36 9.09 -8.42
C ASN A 59 5.26 9.51 -9.91
N GLU A 60 5.50 8.60 -10.85
CA GLU A 60 5.33 8.90 -12.28
C GLU A 60 3.87 9.22 -12.63
N ILE A 61 2.91 8.47 -12.07
CA ILE A 61 1.48 8.76 -12.22
C ILE A 61 1.18 10.19 -11.75
N LYS A 62 1.72 10.59 -10.60
CA LYS A 62 1.53 11.96 -10.09
C LYS A 62 2.08 13.01 -11.04
N ILE A 63 3.31 12.84 -11.54
CA ILE A 63 3.93 13.79 -12.49
C ILE A 63 3.10 13.93 -13.76
N ILE A 64 2.56 12.82 -14.30
CA ILE A 64 1.70 12.84 -15.49
C ILE A 64 0.38 13.54 -15.19
N MET A 65 -0.26 13.21 -14.05
CA MET A 65 -1.53 13.79 -13.65
C MET A 65 -1.45 15.30 -13.37
N ASP A 66 -0.35 15.76 -12.77
CA ASP A 66 -0.08 17.19 -12.56
C ASP A 66 0.02 17.96 -13.89
N LYS A 67 0.53 17.32 -14.97
CA LYS A 67 0.60 17.92 -16.31
C LYS A 67 -0.77 17.99 -17.01
N ILE A 68 -1.64 17.01 -16.79
CA ILE A 68 -2.99 16.99 -17.37
C ILE A 68 -3.84 18.11 -16.74
N ASN A 69 -3.58 18.46 -15.47
CA ASN A 69 -4.30 19.48 -14.72
C ASN A 69 -5.82 19.29 -14.78
N SER A 70 -6.26 18.03 -14.63
CA SER A 70 -7.67 17.67 -14.73
C SER A 70 -8.46 18.15 -13.49
N PRO A 71 -9.68 18.68 -13.66
CA PRO A 71 -10.57 19.03 -12.55
C PRO A 71 -10.91 17.84 -11.63
N ILE A 72 -10.66 16.60 -12.05
CA ILE A 72 -11.00 15.42 -11.24
C ILE A 72 -10.28 15.39 -9.89
N LEU A 73 -9.08 15.97 -9.82
CA LEU A 73 -8.30 16.08 -8.59
C LEU A 73 -8.87 17.10 -7.60
N SER A 74 -9.83 17.95 -8.04
CA SER A 74 -10.52 18.87 -7.13
C SER A 74 -11.64 18.20 -6.34
N ILE A 75 -11.98 16.95 -6.65
CA ILE A 75 -13.00 16.18 -5.93
C ILE A 75 -12.39 15.68 -4.61
N PRO A 76 -12.95 16.07 -3.45
CA PRO A 76 -12.45 15.58 -2.15
C PRO A 76 -12.46 14.06 -2.07
N GLY A 77 -11.35 13.47 -1.64
CA GLY A 77 -11.20 12.02 -1.49
C GLY A 77 -10.65 11.28 -2.73
N ILE A 78 -10.50 11.96 -3.87
CA ILE A 78 -9.83 11.39 -5.05
C ILE A 78 -8.33 11.67 -4.96
N ASN A 79 -7.53 10.61 -4.87
CA ASN A 79 -6.07 10.69 -4.97
C ASN A 79 -5.59 10.56 -6.42
N TYR A 80 -4.31 10.84 -6.67
CA TYR A 80 -3.72 10.80 -8.01
C TYR A 80 -3.90 9.48 -8.75
N ARG A 81 -3.71 8.35 -8.06
CA ARG A 81 -3.91 7.01 -8.64
C ARG A 81 -5.37 6.80 -9.05
N MET A 82 -6.31 7.19 -8.20
CA MET A 82 -7.74 7.08 -8.47
C MET A 82 -8.15 7.97 -9.65
N GLY A 83 -7.70 9.22 -9.66
CA GLY A 83 -7.93 10.15 -10.75
C GLY A 83 -7.37 9.64 -12.08
N ALA A 84 -6.16 9.07 -12.06
CA ALA A 84 -5.54 8.46 -13.23
C ALA A 84 -6.34 7.26 -13.78
N MET A 85 -6.83 6.38 -12.91
CA MET A 85 -7.69 5.27 -13.31
C MET A 85 -8.99 5.77 -13.95
N ILE A 86 -9.62 6.77 -13.36
CA ILE A 86 -10.87 7.32 -13.90
C ILE A 86 -10.63 7.98 -15.26
N ILE A 87 -9.56 8.77 -15.42
CA ILE A 87 -9.18 9.34 -16.73
C ILE A 87 -8.90 8.23 -17.76
N ALA A 88 -8.18 7.18 -17.37
CA ALA A 88 -7.88 6.06 -18.27
C ALA A 88 -9.15 5.33 -18.76
N GLU A 89 -10.15 5.19 -17.89
CA GLU A 89 -11.44 4.57 -18.24
C GLU A 89 -12.31 5.47 -19.13
N ILE A 90 -12.28 6.78 -18.87
CA ILE A 90 -13.10 7.76 -19.61
C ILE A 90 -12.48 8.10 -20.97
N GLY A 91 -11.14 8.14 -21.06
CA GLY A 91 -10.41 8.62 -22.22
C GLY A 91 -10.49 10.15 -22.36
N ASP A 92 -11.39 10.66 -23.21
CA ASP A 92 -11.49 12.09 -23.55
C ASP A 92 -12.41 12.86 -22.59
N PHE A 93 -11.81 13.62 -21.67
CA PHE A 93 -12.50 14.41 -20.67
C PHE A 93 -13.37 15.54 -21.26
N ASN A 94 -13.09 15.99 -22.48
CA ASN A 94 -13.90 17.04 -23.13
C ASN A 94 -15.28 16.54 -23.57
N ARG A 95 -15.48 15.22 -23.60
CA ARG A 95 -16.77 14.57 -23.89
C ARG A 95 -17.54 14.21 -22.63
N PHE A 96 -17.05 14.61 -21.46
CA PHE A 96 -17.62 14.21 -20.18
C PHE A 96 -18.80 15.10 -19.81
N ASP A 97 -20.00 14.68 -20.22
CA ASP A 97 -21.24 15.17 -19.65
C ASP A 97 -21.52 14.37 -18.36
N PHE A 98 -21.75 15.03 -17.23
CA PHE A 98 -21.95 14.40 -15.91
C PHE A 98 -23.29 13.61 -15.88
N SER A 99 -23.31 12.47 -16.57
CA SER A 99 -24.44 11.54 -16.62
C SER A 99 -24.42 10.58 -15.44
N ILE A 100 -25.62 10.22 -14.96
CA ILE A 100 -25.89 9.28 -13.85
C ILE A 100 -25.11 7.96 -14.01
N LYS A 101 -24.79 7.54 -15.24
CA LYS A 101 -24.03 6.32 -15.54
C LYS A 101 -22.63 6.29 -14.91
N TYR A 102 -21.99 7.45 -14.72
CA TYR A 102 -20.61 7.54 -14.23
C TYR A 102 -20.51 7.77 -12.72
N SER A 103 -21.61 8.16 -12.07
CA SER A 103 -21.71 8.21 -10.61
C SER A 103 -21.48 6.81 -10.01
N THR A 104 -22.01 5.76 -10.65
CA THR A 104 -21.81 4.37 -10.23
C THR A 104 -20.35 3.93 -10.37
N THR A 105 -19.67 4.27 -11.47
CA THR A 105 -18.25 3.93 -11.66
C THR A 105 -17.36 4.62 -10.62
N ILE A 106 -17.63 5.89 -10.32
CA ILE A 106 -16.91 6.63 -9.27
C ILE A 106 -17.14 6.00 -7.88
N LEU A 107 -18.37 5.58 -7.56
CA LEU A 107 -18.69 4.92 -6.29
C LEU A 107 -17.98 3.56 -6.14
N VAL A 108 -17.93 2.76 -7.20
CA VAL A 108 -17.23 1.46 -7.20
C VAL A 108 -15.72 1.65 -7.04
N VAL A 109 -15.14 2.58 -7.80
CA VAL A 109 -13.69 2.86 -7.77
C VAL A 109 -13.26 3.48 -6.43
N ALA A 110 -14.11 4.30 -5.82
CA ALA A 110 -13.87 4.88 -4.50
C ALA A 110 -14.24 3.96 -3.32
N GLY A 111 -14.69 2.73 -3.58
CA GLY A 111 -14.96 1.73 -2.54
C GLY A 111 -16.21 1.97 -1.69
N TYR A 112 -17.18 2.74 -2.20
CA TYR A 112 -18.45 3.04 -1.53
C TYR A 112 -19.59 2.08 -1.93
N ALA A 113 -19.29 0.99 -2.65
CA ALA A 113 -20.23 -0.04 -3.10
C ALA A 113 -19.99 -1.38 -2.41
#